data_AF-A0A2G2BN43-F1
#
_entry.id   AF-A0A2G2BN43-F1
#
_cell.length_a   1.000
_cell.length_b   1.000
_cell.length_c   1.000
_cell.angle_alpha   90.00
_cell.angle_beta   90.00
_cell.angle_gamma   90.00
#
_symmetry.space_group_name_H-M   'P 1'
#
loop_
_entity.id
_entity.type
_entity.pdbx_description
1 polymer ?
#
loop_
_entity_poly.entity_id
_entity_poly.type
_entity_poly.pdbx_seq_one_letter_code
_entity_poly.pdbx_strand_id
1 'polypeptide(L)' 'MKRHLITSAIPYINGIKHLGNLVGSQLPADLYARYLRARGHEVLFLCATDEHGTPAELAAAKAGKPVEEYCA' A
#
# COMPACT_ATOMS: atom_id res chain seq x y z
N MET A 1 -19.10 18.74 8.63
CA MET A 1 -18.30 17.50 8.80
C MET A 1 -18.61 16.57 7.65
N LYS A 2 -17.63 16.20 6.81
CA LYS A 2 -17.81 15.26 5.67
C LYS A 2 -17.01 13.98 5.93
N ARG A 3 -17.45 12.87 5.32
CA ARG A 3 -16.75 11.58 5.35
C ARG A 3 -15.86 11.44 4.12
N HIS A 4 -14.60 11.06 4.32
CA HIS A 4 -13.62 10.87 3.26
C HIS A 4 -13.07 9.45 3.28
N LEU A 5 -13.18 8.76 2.15
CA LEU A 5 -12.45 7.54 1.86
C LEU A 5 -11.22 7.94 1.04
N ILE A 6 -10.03 7.61 1.55
CA ILE A 6 -8.75 7.87 0.89
C ILE A 6 -8.07 6.53 0.68
N THR A 7 -7.53 6.32 -0.52
CA THR A 7 -6.75 5.13 -0.88
C THR A 7 -5.42 5.57 -1.49
N SER A 8 -4.35 4.84 -1.20
CA SER A 8 -3.14 4.87 -2.02
C SER A 8 -3.09 3.64 -2.90
N ALA A 9 -2.26 3.68 -3.95
CA ALA A 9 -1.95 2.48 -4.71
C ALA A 9 -1.33 1.45 -3.78
N ILE A 10 -1.80 0.21 -3.89
CA ILE A 10 -1.28 -0.91 -3.12
C ILE A 10 0.07 -1.32 -3.72
N PRO A 11 1.18 -1.24 -2.98
CA PRO A 11 2.47 -1.70 -3.48
C PRO A 11 2.44 -3.22 -3.68
N TYR A 12 2.92 -3.67 -4.83
CA TYR A 12 3.23 -5.09 -5.08
C TYR A 12 4.04 -5.68 -3.93
N ILE A 13 3.74 -6.89 -3.49
CA ILE A 13 4.44 -7.50 -2.35
C ILE A 13 5.91 -7.77 -2.65
N ASN A 14 6.22 -8.07 -3.91
CA ASN A 14 7.57 -8.43 -4.31
C ASN A 14 8.50 -7.21 -4.35
N GLY A 15 9.69 -7.36 -3.77
CA GLY A 15 10.78 -6.40 -3.83
C GLY A 15 10.68 -5.21 -2.87
N ILE A 16 11.83 -4.60 -2.57
CA ILE A 16 11.96 -3.46 -1.66
C ILE A 16 11.41 -2.20 -2.33
N LYS A 17 10.56 -1.45 -1.62
CA LYS A 17 10.01 -0.19 -2.11
C LYS A 17 11.04 0.91 -2.04
N HIS A 18 11.10 1.73 -3.09
CA HIS A 18 12.00 2.88 -3.19
C HIS A 18 11.25 4.18 -2.92
N LEU A 19 12.01 5.28 -2.72
CA LEU A 19 11.44 6.60 -2.41
C LEU A 19 10.36 7.04 -3.42
N GLY A 20 10.54 6.72 -4.71
CA GLY A 20 9.52 6.97 -5.74
C GLY A 20 8.14 6.38 -5.44
N ASN A 21 8.05 5.16 -4.88
CA ASN A 21 6.77 4.55 -4.52
C ASN A 21 6.10 5.31 -3.36
N LEU A 22 6.91 5.71 -2.37
CA LEU A 22 6.45 6.44 -1.21
C LEU A 22 5.93 7.83 -1.60
N VAL A 23 6.74 8.63 -2.29
CA VAL A 23 6.38 10.02 -2.66
C VAL A 23 5.29 10.07 -3.73
N GLY A 24 5.18 9.04 -4.58
CA GLY A 24 4.21 8.99 -5.67
C GLY A 24 2.79 8.62 -5.23
N SER A 25 2.60 7.96 -4.08
CA SER A 25 1.26 7.52 -3.66
C SER A 25 1.01 7.58 -2.16
N GLN A 26 1.82 6.89 -1.35
CA GLN A 26 1.53 6.67 0.07
C GLN A 26 1.70 7.95 0.90
N LEU A 27 2.78 8.70 0.68
CA LEU A 27 3.09 9.93 1.41
C LEU A 27 2.07 11.06 1.15
N PRO A 28 1.71 11.40 -0.10
CA PRO A 28 0.70 12.43 -0.33
C PRO A 28 -0.69 12.02 0.18
N ALA A 29 -1.05 10.72 0.11
CA ALA A 29 -2.30 10.21 0.68
C ALA A 29 -2.33 10.36 2.21
N ASP A 30 -1.23 10.01 2.90
CA ASP A 30 -1.11 10.18 4.36
C ASP A 30 -1.18 11.65 4.78
N LEU A 31 -0.45 12.53 4.09
CA LEU A 31 -0.47 13.98 4.32
C LEU A 31 -1.91 14.51 4.24
N TYR A 32 -2.62 14.17 3.16
CA TYR A 32 -3.98 14.65 2.94
C TYR A 32 -4.97 14.08 3.97
N ALA A 33 -4.82 12.81 4.34
CA ALA A 33 -5.62 12.20 5.39
C ALA A 33 -5.43 12.92 6.74
N ARG A 34 -4.18 13.23 7.12
CA ARG A 34 -3.87 13.99 8.35
C ARG A 34 -4.44 15.39 8.31
N TYR A 35 -4.31 16.08 7.17
CA TYR A 35 -4.88 17.40 6.97
C TYR A 35 -6.41 17.40 7.18
N LEU A 36 -7.13 16.46 6.56
CA LEU A 36 -8.59 16.38 6.68
C LEU A 36 -9.03 16.02 8.12
N ARG A 37 -8.32 15.11 8.80
CA ARG A 37 -8.57 14.81 10.22
C ARG A 37 -8.39 16.05 11.09
N ALA A 38 -7.32 16.82 10.89
CA ALA A 38 -7.07 18.07 11.61
C ALA A 38 -8.14 19.16 11.35
N ARG A 39 -8.81 19.09 10.19
CA ARG A 39 -9.95 19.95 9.83
C ARG A 39 -11.29 19.44 10.39
N GLY A 40 -11.31 18.38 11.19
CA GLY A 40 -12.50 17.83 11.84
C GLY A 40 -13.35 16.95 10.92
N HIS A 41 -12.79 16.39 9.84
CA HIS A 41 -13.49 15.44 8.98
C HIS A 41 -13.35 13.99 9.48
N GLU A 42 -14.34 13.15 9.18
CA GLU A 42 -14.23 11.71 9.37
C GLU A 42 -13.45 11.12 8.19
N VAL A 43 -12.35 10.42 8.46
CA VAL A 43 -11.42 9.94 7.42
C VAL A 43 -11.07 8.48 7.64
N LEU A 44 -11.42 7.65 6.65
CA LEU A 44 -10.86 6.31 6.47
C LEU A 44 -9.78 6.39 5.39
N PHE A 45 -8.52 6.22 5.80
CA PHE A 45 -7.39 6.06 4.88
C PHE A 45 -6.94 4.60 4.94
N LEU A 46 -6.93 3.91 3.79
CA LEU A 46 -6.52 2.52 3.69
C LEU A 46 -5.54 2.27 2.54
N CYS A 47 -4.69 1.28 2.76
CA CYS A 47 -3.73 0.72 1.81
C CYS A 47 -3.56 -0.77 2.16
N ALA A 48 -2.93 -1.53 1.28
CA ALA A 48 -2.63 -2.94 1.43
C ALA A 48 -1.45 -3.31 0.54
N THR A 49 -1.03 -4.56 0.58
CA THR A 49 -0.07 -5.17 -0.34
C THR A 49 -0.81 -5.82 -1.51
N ASP A 50 -0.26 -5.71 -2.73
CA ASP A 50 -0.76 -6.48 -3.88
C ASP A 50 0.04 -7.79 -3.98
N GLU A 51 -0.63 -8.89 -3.65
CA GLU A 51 0.01 -10.19 -3.40
C GLU A 51 -0.19 -11.20 -4.54
N HIS A 52 -0.91 -10.82 -5.60
CA HIS A 52 -1.27 -11.74 -6.67
C HIS A 52 -0.40 -11.55 -7.93
N GLY A 53 -0.43 -12.55 -8.80
CA GLY A 53 0.16 -12.53 -10.14
C GLY A 53 1.54 -13.17 -10.24
N THR A 54 1.95 -13.42 -11.49
CA THR A 54 3.21 -14.09 -11.84
C THR A 54 4.46 -13.46 -11.18
N PRO A 55 4.56 -12.13 -10.96
CA PRO A 55 5.68 -11.57 -10.22
C PRO A 55 5.83 -12.10 -8.78
N ALA A 56 4.72 -12.33 -8.07
CA ALA A 56 4.74 -12.90 -6.71
C ALA A 56 5.16 -14.37 -6.75
N GLU A 57 4.62 -15.14 -7.71
CA GLU A 57 4.99 -16.55 -7.93
C GLU A 57 6.48 -16.72 -8.21
N LEU A 58 7.04 -15.90 -9.12
CA LEU A 58 8.46 -15.93 -9.46
C LEU A 58 9.34 -15.53 -8.28
N ALA A 59 8.91 -14.55 -7.48
CA ALA A 59 9.65 -14.11 -6.31
C ALA A 59 9.63 -15.16 -5.18
N ALA A 60 8.49 -15.82 -4.95
CA ALA A 60 8.35 -16.93 -4.01
C ALA A 60 9.21 -18.12 -4.42
N ALA A 61 9.18 -18.51 -5.70
CA ALA A 61 10.01 -19.58 -6.25
C ALA A 61 11.51 -19.27 -6.06
N LYS A 62 11.94 -18.02 -6.30
CA LYS A 62 13.32 -17.59 -6.07
C LYS A 62 13.70 -17.61 -4.59
N ALA A 63 12.77 -17.35 -3.69
CA ALA A 63 12.96 -17.41 -2.24
C ALA A 63 12.87 -18.84 -1.68
N GLY A 64 12.50 -19.84 -2.49
CA GLY A 64 12.31 -21.23 -2.05
C GLY A 64 11.10 -21.41 -1.13
N LYS A 65 10.06 -20.58 -1.28
CA LYS A 65 8.87 -20.57 -0.41
C LYS A 65 7.58 -20.83 -1.19
N PRO A 66 6.55 -21.43 -0.57
CA PRO A 66 5.18 -21.34 -1.07
C PRO A 66 4.73 -19.89 -1.21
N VAL A 67 3.89 -19.58 -2.20
CA VAL A 67 3.42 -18.19 -2.46
C VAL A 67 2.72 -17.58 -1.25
N GLU A 68 1.86 -18.35 -0.58
CA GLU A 68 1.16 -17.91 0.63
C GLU A 68 2.14 -17.51 1.75
N GLU A 69 3.22 -18.27 1.94
CA GLU A 69 4.26 -17.95 2.95
C GLU A 69 5.18 -16.81 2.50
N TYR A 70 5.30 -16.57 1.20
CA TYR A 70 6.04 -15.43 0.67
C TYR A 70 5.28 -14.11 0.87
N CYS A 71 3.95 -14.16 0.80
CA CYS A 71 3.08 -13.00 0.90
C CYS A 71 2.63 -12.66 2.34
N ALA A 72 2.74 -13.60 3.29
CA ALA A 72 2.41 -13.41 4.70
C ALA A 72 3.41 -12.52 5.47
#